data_AF-A0A660V052-F1
#
_entry.id   AF-A0A660V052-F1
#
_cell.length_a   1.000
_cell.length_b   1.000
_cell.length_c   1.000
_cell.angle_alpha   90.00
_cell.angle_beta   90.00
_cell.angle_gamma   90.00
#
_symmetry.space_group_name_H-M   'P 1'
#
loop_
_entity.id
_entity.type
_entity.pdbx_description
1 polymer ?
#
loop_
_entity_poly.entity_id
_entity_poly.type
_entity_poly.pdbx_seq_one_letter_code
_entity_poly.pdbx_strand_id
1 'polypeptide(L)' 'MREANFDLGDCFCEITCVHGHSVRLFNLGRGHYAACDSCRCYIFLGSNLMSSWRHETPDIWEANYNSVKGYRFVESC' A
#
# COMPACT_ATOMS: atom_id res chain seq x y z
N MET A 1 -8.55 16.26 29.84
CA MET A 1 -7.79 16.61 28.63
C MET A 1 -6.74 15.53 28.41
N ARG A 2 -6.74 14.87 27.26
CA ARG A 2 -5.60 14.06 26.80
C ARG A 2 -5.04 14.76 25.59
N GLU A 3 -3.89 15.39 25.76
CA GLU A 3 -3.14 16.05 24.70
C GLU A 3 -2.59 14.98 23.75
N ALA A 4 -3.18 14.84 22.58
CA ALA A 4 -2.50 14.27 21.43
C ALA A 4 -1.95 15.46 20.63
N ASN A 5 -0.63 15.62 20.57
CA ASN A 5 0.03 16.75 19.89
C ASN A 5 0.05 16.63 18.36
N PHE A 6 -0.66 15.65 17.79
CA PHE A 6 -0.71 15.41 16.37
C PHE A 6 -2.13 15.02 15.98
N ASP A 7 -2.78 15.89 15.22
CA ASP A 7 -3.91 15.52 14.39
C ASP A 7 -3.31 15.07 13.05
N LEU A 8 -3.04 13.77 12.95
CA LEU A 8 -2.58 13.17 11.69
C LEU A 8 -3.78 13.07 10.77
N GLY A 9 -4.15 14.20 10.16
CA GLY A 9 -4.97 14.21 8.96
C GLY A 9 -4.31 13.40 7.86
N ASP A 10 -5.11 12.88 6.93
CA ASP A 10 -4.66 12.08 5.79
C ASP A 10 -3.40 12.68 5.15
N CYS A 11 -2.25 12.03 5.36
CA CYS A 11 -1.00 12.45 4.74
C CYS A 11 -1.08 12.07 3.26
N PHE A 12 -1.46 13.03 2.41
CA PHE A 12 -1.46 12.89 0.96
C PHE A 12 -0.04 13.14 0.43
N CYS A 13 0.88 12.20 0.63
CA CYS A 13 2.14 12.21 -0.10
C CYS A 13 1.97 11.49 -1.45
N GLU A 14 2.55 12.06 -2.50
CA GLU A 14 2.68 11.34 -3.76
C GLU A 14 3.78 10.28 -3.59
N ILE A 15 3.39 9.01 -3.75
CA ILE A 15 4.35 7.90 -3.76
C ILE A 15 4.66 7.61 -5.22
N THR A 16 5.89 7.85 -5.63
CA THR A 16 6.40 7.41 -6.94
C THR A 16 7.49 6.37 -6.76
N CYS A 17 7.70 5.51 -7.75
CA CYS A 17 8.93 4.72 -7.75
C CYS A 17 10.14 5.65 -8.00
N VAL A 18 11.36 5.15 -7.75
CA VAL A 18 12.63 5.87 -8.01
C VAL A 18 12.77 6.37 -9.46
N HIS A 19 12.04 5.78 -10.40
CA HIS A 19 12.03 6.20 -11.81
C HIS A 19 10.92 7.21 -12.14
N GLY A 20 10.14 7.67 -11.15
CA GLY A 20 9.04 8.62 -11.35
C GLY A 20 7.77 8.02 -11.95
N HIS A 21 7.64 6.69 -12.02
CA HIS A 21 6.40 6.06 -12.46
C HIS A 21 5.33 6.13 -11.38
N SER A 22 4.08 6.22 -11.82
CA SER A 22 2.91 6.08 -10.95
C SER A 22 2.92 4.72 -10.26
N VAL A 23 2.46 4.72 -9.01
CA VAL A 23 2.28 3.50 -8.23
C VAL A 23 0.80 3.29 -7.95
N ARG A 24 0.41 2.03 -7.84
CA ARG A 24 -0.91 1.61 -7.40
C ARG A 24 -0.83 1.15 -5.95
N LEU A 25 -1.73 1.65 -5.11
CA LEU A 25 -1.90 1.19 -3.75
C LEU A 25 -2.90 0.03 -3.71
N PHE A 26 -2.61 -0.99 -2.92
CA PHE A 26 -3.46 -2.16 -2.77
C PHE A 26 -3.16 -2.89 -1.45
N ASN A 27 -4.00 -3.86 -1.11
CA ASN A 27 -3.82 -4.66 0.09
C ASN A 27 -3.76 -6.15 -0.21
N LEU A 28 -3.01 -6.86 0.64
CA LEU A 28 -3.05 -8.30 0.77
C LEU A 28 -3.34 -8.62 2.24
N GLY A 29 -4.56 -9.07 2.53
CA GLY A 29 -5.00 -9.20 3.91
C GLY A 29 -5.04 -7.85 4.61
N ARG A 30 -4.34 -7.75 5.75
CA ARG A 30 -4.19 -6.48 6.52
C ARG A 30 -2.95 -5.67 6.12
N GLY A 31 -2.13 -6.19 5.21
CA GLY A 31 -0.93 -5.52 4.74
C GLY A 31 -1.24 -4.54 3.61
N HIS A 32 -0.57 -3.39 3.65
CA HIS A 32 -0.69 -2.33 2.67
C HIS A 32 0.56 -2.29 1.79
N TYR A 33 0.36 -2.15 0.49
CA TYR A 33 1.42 -2.26 -0.49
C TYR A 33 1.32 -1.18 -1.56
N ALA A 34 2.46 -0.83 -2.15
CA ALA A 34 2.54 -0.07 -3.38
C ALA A 34 3.15 -0.96 -4.48
N ALA A 35 2.54 -0.99 -5.66
CA ALA A 35 3.07 -1.65 -6.85
C ALA A 35 3.43 -0.61 -7.92
N CYS A 36 4.58 -0.80 -8.57
CA CYS A 36 4.91 -0.12 -9.81
C CYS A 36 4.76 -1.11 -10.97
N ASP A 37 3.72 -0.94 -11.77
CA ASP A 37 3.40 -1.86 -12.86
C ASP A 37 4.45 -1.80 -14.00
N SER A 38 5.07 -0.64 -14.20
CA SER A 38 6.17 -0.47 -15.16
C SER A 38 7.45 -1.22 -14.74
N CYS A 39 7.80 -1.17 -13.44
CA CYS A 39 8.98 -1.86 -12.90
C CYS A 39 8.69 -3.32 -12.51
N ARG A 40 7.42 -3.74 -12.56
CA ARG A 40 6.90 -5.03 -12.08
C ARG A 40 7.43 -5.39 -10.69
N CYS A 41 7.34 -4.45 -9.76
CA CYS A 41 7.75 -4.65 -8.38
C CYS A 41 6.74 -4.06 -7.40
N TYR A 42 6.73 -4.58 -6.18
CA TYR A 42 5.88 -4.05 -5.11
C TYR A 42 6.58 -4.09 -3.76
N ILE A 43 6.18 -3.19 -2.87
CA ILE A 43 6.82 -2.98 -1.55
C ILE A 43 5.74 -2.88 -0.47
N PHE A 44 6.08 -3.34 0.73
CA PHE A 44 5.24 -3.22 1.91
C PHE A 44 5.34 -1.81 2.51
N LEU A 45 4.18 -1.19 2.75
CA LEU A 45 4.08 0.15 3.34
C LEU A 45 3.78 0.09 4.85
N GLY A 46 3.11 -0.97 5.31
CA GLY A 46 2.69 -1.10 6.70
C GLY A 46 1.36 -1.82 6.84
N SER A 47 0.79 -1.77 8.04
CA SER A 47 -0.55 -2.30 8.33
C SER A 47 -1.35 -1.31 9.16
N ASN A 48 -2.66 -1.28 8.99
CA ASN A 48 -3.58 -0.37 9.67
C ASN A 48 -3.33 1.13 9.40
N LEU A 49 -2.79 1.47 8.22
CA LEU A 49 -2.48 2.85 7.84
C LEU A 49 -3.73 3.67 7.55
N MET A 50 -4.78 3.06 7.01
CA MET A 50 -6.06 3.73 6.71
C MET A 50 -7.24 2.93 7.23
N SER A 51 -8.12 3.59 7.99
CA SER A 51 -9.34 2.98 8.55
C SER A 51 -10.32 2.55 7.46
N SER A 52 -10.37 3.28 6.35
CA SER A 52 -11.20 2.99 5.17
C SER A 52 -10.82 1.68 4.48
N TRP A 53 -9.58 1.21 4.64
CA TRP A 53 -9.08 -0.02 4.00
C TRP A 53 -9.40 -1.28 4.81
N ARG A 54 -10.09 -1.15 5.95
CA ARG A 54 -10.51 -2.27 6.81
C ARG A 54 -11.72 -3.05 6.28
N HIS A 55 -12.39 -2.54 5.23
CA HIS A 55 -13.61 -3.10 4.69
C HIS A 55 -13.42 -4.02 3.46
N GLU A 56 -12.17 -4.30 3.07
CA GLU A 56 -11.93 -5.21 1.95
C GLU A 56 -12.27 -6.67 2.29
N THR A 57 -12.77 -7.38 1.28
CA THR A 57 -13.16 -8.79 1.37
C THR A 57 -12.01 -9.71 0.94
N PRO A 58 -12.03 -10.99 1.34
CA PRO A 58 -11.07 -11.98 0.86
C PRO A 58 -10.95 -12.06 -0.67
N ASP A 59 -12.05 -11.88 -1.40
CA ASP A 59 -12.07 -11.90 -2.87
C ASP A 59 -11.24 -10.74 -3.46
N ILE A 60 -11.30 -9.56 -2.83
CA ILE A 60 -10.47 -8.40 -3.23
C ILE A 60 -9.00 -8.70 -3.00
N TRP A 61 -8.66 -9.36 -1.89
CA TRP A 61 -7.28 -9.75 -1.61
C TRP A 61 -6.76 -10.79 -2.59
N GLU A 62 -7.59 -11.76 -2.98
CA GLU A 62 -7.21 -12.74 -3.99
C GLU A 62 -7.01 -12.08 -5.36
N ALA A 63 -7.90 -11.19 -5.78
CA ALA A 63 -7.75 -10.41 -7.01
C ALA A 63 -6.46 -9.56 -6.98
N ASN A 64 -6.19 -8.90 -5.86
CA ASN A 64 -4.97 -8.13 -5.65
C ASN A 64 -3.72 -9.00 -5.70
N TYR A 65 -3.74 -10.17 -5.05
CA TYR A 65 -2.64 -11.14 -5.09
C TYR A 65 -2.36 -11.59 -6.52
N ASN A 66 -3.41 -11.91 -7.28
CA ASN A 66 -3.29 -12.28 -8.69
C ASN A 66 -2.75 -11.13 -9.55
N SER A 67 -3.11 -9.88 -9.26
CA SER A 67 -2.65 -8.71 -10.02
C SER A 67 -1.14 -8.47 -9.95
N VAL A 68 -0.48 -8.93 -8.89
CA VAL A 68 0.97 -8.79 -8.70
C VAL A 68 1.71 -10.12 -8.84
N LYS A 69 1.03 -11.16 -9.36
CA LYS A 69 1.68 -12.45 -9.59
C LYS A 69 2.82 -12.30 -10.59
N GLY A 70 4.02 -12.69 -10.17
CA GLY A 70 5.25 -12.54 -10.96
C GLY A 70 5.91 -11.16 -10.88
N TYR A 71 5.40 -10.27 -10.03
CA TYR A 71 6.10 -9.05 -9.65
C TYR A 71 7.15 -9.39 -8.60
N ARG A 72 8.25 -8.62 -8.59
CA ARG A 72 9.28 -8.76 -7.56
C ARG A 72 8.86 -8.04 -6.29
N PHE A 73 8.79 -8.74 -5.17
CA PHE A 73 8.67 -8.10 -3.87
C PHE A 73 10.01 -7.46 -3.48
N VAL A 74 9.97 -6.21 -3.02
CA VAL A 74 11.14 -5.45 -2.57
C VAL A 74 10.98 -5.18 -1.09
N GLU A 75 11.98 -5.54 -0.30
CA GLU A 75 12.03 -5.18 1.11
C GLU A 75 12.55 -3.74 1.24
N SER A 76 11.88 -2.92 2.04
CA SER A 76 12.46 -1.66 2.50
C SER A 76 13.61 -1.97 3.46
N CYS A 77 14.79 -1.39 3.21
CA CYS A 77 15.92 -1.42 4.15
C CYS A 77 15.58 -0.76 5.49
#